data_AF-A0A0P7WG57-F1
#
_entry.id   AF-A0A0P7WG57-F1
#
_cell.length_a   1.000
_cell.length_b   1.000
_cell.length_c   1.000
_cell.angle_alpha   90.00
_cell.angle_beta   90.00
_cell.angle_gamma   90.00
#
_symmetry.space_group_name_H-M   'P 1'
#
loop_
_entity.id
_entity.type
_entity.pdbx_description
1 polymer ?
#
loop_
_entity_poly.entity_id
_entity_poly.type
_entity_poly.pdbx_seq_one_letter_code
_entity_poly.pdbx_strand_id
1 'polypeptide(L)'
;GSLVTCEFLLQNAASVNQPDAYGRGPLHHATTLGHTGQVCLFLKRGASQNAVDIDNKTPLAIAVEAANADIVTLLRLAKMNDEMRESEGPYGQSGQYAANSHTEMQYRKCMQEFISRQLEET
;
A
#
# COMPACT_ATOMS: atom_id res chain seq x y z
N GLY A 1 18.59 9.67 -11.96
CA GLY A 1 17.71 9.39 -13.12
C GLY A 1 16.53 10.33 -13.10
N SER A 2 15.94 10.65 -14.25
CA SER A 2 14.80 11.57 -14.34
C SER A 2 13.49 10.89 -13.91
N LEU A 3 12.80 11.46 -12.92
CA LEU A 3 11.49 10.96 -12.47
C LEU A 3 10.45 11.03 -13.60
N VAL A 4 10.45 12.13 -14.36
CA VAL A 4 9.53 12.36 -15.49
C VAL A 4 9.72 11.31 -16.57
N THR A 5 10.98 10.96 -16.89
CA THR A 5 11.27 9.92 -17.88
C THR A 5 10.80 8.55 -17.39
N CYS A 6 11.02 8.22 -16.12
CA CYS A 6 10.51 6.97 -15.55
C CYS A 6 8.98 6.90 -15.62
N GLU A 7 8.28 7.98 -15.29
CA GLU A 7 6.82 8.03 -15.38
C GLU A 7 6.32 7.87 -16.82
N PHE A 8 6.92 8.59 -17.77
CA PHE A 8 6.59 8.47 -19.19
C PHE A 8 6.77 7.03 -19.69
N LEU A 9 7.87 6.36 -19.35
CA LEU A 9 8.11 4.97 -19.77
C LEU A 9 7.06 4.02 -19.17
N LEU A 10 6.73 4.16 -17.89
CA LEU A 10 5.72 3.33 -17.23
C LEU A 10 4.31 3.55 -17.81
N GLN A 11 3.99 4.76 -18.27
CA GLN A 11 2.75 5.04 -18.99
C GLN A 11 2.72 4.36 -20.38
N ASN A 12 3.88 4.12 -20.98
CA ASN A 12 4.04 3.44 -22.26
C ASN A 12 4.34 1.93 -22.10
N ALA A 13 3.71 1.30 -21.11
CA ALA A 13 3.78 -0.15 -20.85
C ALA A 13 5.19 -0.72 -20.59
N ALA A 14 6.17 0.12 -20.22
CA ALA A 14 7.42 -0.39 -19.68
C ALA A 14 7.15 -1.18 -18.39
N SER A 15 7.76 -2.35 -18.25
CA SER A 15 7.57 -3.16 -17.04
C SER A 15 8.39 -2.60 -15.88
N VAL A 16 7.69 -2.36 -14.77
CA VAL A 16 8.26 -1.82 -13.51
C VAL A 16 9.24 -2.80 -12.83
N ASN A 17 9.24 -4.07 -13.26
CA ASN A 17 10.01 -5.16 -12.64
C ASN A 17 11.08 -5.74 -13.57
N GLN A 18 11.38 -5.13 -14.73
CA GLN A 18 12.40 -5.66 -15.65
C GLN A 18 13.78 -5.66 -14.98
N PRO A 19 14.39 -6.84 -14.73
CA PRO A 19 15.71 -6.92 -14.16
C PRO A 19 16.79 -6.65 -15.22
N ASP A 20 17.92 -6.10 -14.80
CA ASP A 20 19.14 -6.10 -15.59
C ASP A 20 19.90 -7.44 -15.49
N ALA A 21 21.10 -7.50 -16.07
CA ALA A 21 21.96 -8.69 -16.04
C ALA A 21 22.41 -9.11 -14.63
N TYR A 22 22.27 -8.25 -13.63
CA TYR A 22 22.60 -8.50 -12.23
C TYR A 22 21.35 -8.84 -11.40
N GLY A 23 20.21 -9.07 -12.04
CA GLY A 23 18.93 -9.31 -11.35
C GLY A 23 18.34 -8.03 -10.73
N ARG A 24 18.93 -6.86 -10.98
CA ARG A 24 18.48 -5.60 -10.37
C ARG A 24 17.37 -4.99 -11.21
N GLY A 25 16.17 -4.97 -10.65
CA GLY A 25 15.05 -4.20 -11.20
C GLY A 25 15.16 -2.69 -10.91
N PRO A 26 14.26 -1.86 -11.47
CA PRO A 26 14.23 -0.41 -11.26
C PRO A 26 14.20 0.00 -9.79
N LEU A 27 13.51 -0.76 -8.93
CA LEU A 27 13.44 -0.50 -7.49
C LEU A 27 14.78 -0.71 -6.77
N HIS A 28 15.61 -1.66 -7.22
CA HIS A 28 16.97 -1.83 -6.68
C HIS A 28 17.80 -0.58 -7.00
N HIS A 29 17.83 -0.17 -8.27
CA HIS A 29 18.59 1.01 -8.72
C HIS A 29 18.16 2.30 -8.02
N ALA A 30 16.85 2.56 -7.91
CA ALA A 30 16.35 3.73 -7.20
C ALA A 30 16.77 3.73 -5.72
N THR A 31 16.76 2.55 -5.09
CA THR A 31 17.17 2.38 -3.69
C THR A 31 18.67 2.57 -3.50
N THR A 32 19.50 1.93 -4.32
CA THR A 32 20.97 2.08 -4.29
C THR A 32 21.40 3.54 -4.47
N LEU A 33 20.71 4.28 -5.34
CA LEU A 33 21.00 5.69 -5.61
C LEU A 33 20.35 6.66 -4.61
N GLY A 34 19.55 6.18 -3.66
CA GLY A 34 18.88 7.04 -2.69
C GLY A 34 17.75 7.91 -3.26
N HIS A 35 17.20 7.56 -4.43
CA HIS A 35 16.19 8.38 -5.12
C HIS A 35 14.77 8.09 -4.59
N THR A 36 14.44 8.64 -3.43
CA THR A 36 13.16 8.49 -2.72
C THR A 36 11.93 8.70 -3.62
N GLY A 37 11.94 9.71 -4.50
CA GLY A 37 10.83 9.96 -5.43
C GLY A 37 10.62 8.84 -6.46
N GLN A 38 11.71 8.24 -6.96
CA GLN A 38 11.64 7.11 -7.88
C GLN A 38 11.23 5.83 -7.15
N VAL A 39 11.71 5.61 -5.92
CA VAL A 39 11.23 4.51 -5.06
C VAL A 39 9.72 4.59 -4.88
N CYS A 40 9.20 5.77 -4.50
CA CYS A 40 7.76 5.97 -4.34
C CYS A 40 6.98 5.69 -5.64
N LEU A 41 7.47 6.21 -6.78
CA LEU A 41 6.85 5.98 -8.09
C LEU A 41 6.79 4.48 -8.42
N PHE A 42 7.89 3.76 -8.27
CA PHE A 42 7.94 2.33 -8.61
C PHE A 42 7.06 1.49 -7.68
N LEU A 43 7.05 1.77 -6.37
CA LEU A 43 6.13 1.12 -5.43
C LEU A 43 4.66 1.35 -5.81
N LYS A 44 4.28 2.59 -6.13
CA LYS A 44 2.92 2.92 -6.60
C LYS A 44 2.53 2.20 -7.90
N ARG A 45 3.51 1.79 -8.70
CA ARG A 45 3.31 1.07 -9.96
C ARG A 45 3.42 -0.45 -9.80
N GLY A 46 3.52 -0.97 -8.58
CA GLY A 46 3.55 -2.41 -8.30
C GLY A 46 4.93 -3.05 -8.45
N ALA A 47 6.00 -2.29 -8.16
CA ALA A 47 7.33 -2.86 -8.10
C ALA A 47 7.44 -3.93 -7.00
N SER A 48 8.04 -5.06 -7.32
CA SER A 48 8.28 -6.15 -6.37
C SER A 48 9.33 -5.74 -5.35
N GLN A 49 8.93 -5.76 -4.08
CA GLN A 49 9.82 -5.48 -2.94
C GLN A 49 10.65 -6.71 -2.52
N ASN A 50 10.28 -7.90 -3.01
CA ASN A 50 10.89 -9.17 -2.63
C ASN A 50 11.86 -9.71 -3.69
N ALA A 51 11.97 -9.04 -4.84
CA ALA A 51 12.97 -9.39 -5.84
C ALA A 51 14.37 -9.25 -5.22
N VAL A 52 15.27 -10.17 -5.58
CA VAL A 52 16.65 -10.19 -5.11
C VAL A 52 17.60 -10.05 -6.30
N ASP A 53 18.72 -9.36 -6.09
CA ASP A 53 19.82 -9.30 -7.04
C ASP A 53 20.76 -10.52 -6.92
N ILE A 54 21.83 -10.55 -7.72
CA ILE A 54 22.83 -11.64 -7.69
C ILE A 54 23.53 -11.83 -6.33
N ASP A 55 23.52 -10.80 -5.47
CA ASP A 55 24.09 -10.86 -4.13
C ASP A 55 23.03 -11.28 -3.09
N ASN A 56 21.86 -11.75 -3.54
CA ASN A 56 20.67 -12.03 -2.73
C ASN A 56 20.13 -10.82 -1.96
N LYS A 57 20.38 -9.59 -2.42
CA LYS A 57 19.92 -8.39 -1.75
C LYS A 57 18.57 -7.95 -2.27
N THR A 58 17.62 -7.76 -1.35
CA THR A 58 16.35 -7.09 -1.64
C THR A 58 16.54 -5.57 -1.64
N PRO A 59 15.60 -4.78 -2.20
CA PRO A 59 15.60 -3.33 -2.04
C PRO A 59 15.69 -2.89 -0.58
N LEU A 60 15.01 -3.60 0.34
CA LEU A 60 15.09 -3.28 1.77
C LEU A 60 16.49 -3.52 2.35
N ALA A 61 17.15 -4.62 1.98
CA ALA A 61 18.52 -4.90 2.41
C ALA A 61 19.49 -3.80 1.97
N ILE A 62 19.39 -3.37 0.70
CA ILE A 62 20.18 -2.27 0.15
C ILE A 62 19.93 -0.96 0.92
N ALA A 63 18.67 -0.63 1.22
CA ALA A 63 18.34 0.59 1.98
C ALA A 63 18.91 0.60 3.40
N VAL A 64 18.92 -0.56 4.06
CA VAL A 64 19.49 -0.74 5.41
C VAL A 64 21.01 -0.61 5.38
N GLU A 65 21.69 -1.27 4.44
CA GLU A 65 23.15 -1.17 4.28
C GLU A 65 23.59 0.27 3.96
N ALA A 66 22.80 1.00 3.17
CA ALA A 66 23.04 2.41 2.86
C ALA A 66 22.64 3.37 3.99
N ALA A 67 22.12 2.86 5.12
CA ALA A 67 21.60 3.66 6.24
C ALA A 67 20.55 4.72 5.82
N ASN A 68 19.75 4.43 4.78
CA ASN A 68 18.75 5.36 4.26
C ASN A 68 17.37 5.14 4.93
N ALA A 69 17.15 5.83 6.04
CA ALA A 69 15.94 5.68 6.87
C ALA A 69 14.63 6.01 6.12
N ASP A 70 14.67 6.98 5.20
CA ASP A 70 13.48 7.38 4.42
C ASP A 70 13.02 6.25 3.50
N ILE A 71 13.95 5.63 2.78
CA ILE A 71 13.64 4.53 1.86
C ILE A 71 13.24 3.27 2.64
N VAL A 72 13.88 2.98 3.77
CA VAL A 72 13.45 1.90 4.68
C VAL A 72 12.00 2.11 5.12
N THR A 73 11.64 3.34 5.48
CA THR A 73 10.28 3.70 5.89
C THR A 73 9.29 3.51 4.74
N LEU A 74 9.61 4.00 3.53
CA LEU A 74 8.76 3.84 2.36
C LEU A 74 8.48 2.37 2.01
N LEU A 75 9.51 1.53 2.00
CA LEU A 75 9.36 0.11 1.70
C LEU A 75 8.49 -0.60 2.75
N ARG A 76 8.72 -0.34 4.04
CA ARG A 76 7.90 -0.92 5.12
C ARG A 76 6.43 -0.51 5.03
N LEU A 77 6.16 0.78 4.78
CA LEU A 77 4.80 1.28 4.61
C LEU A 77 4.10 0.66 3.40
N ALA A 78 4.80 0.53 2.28
CA ALA A 78 4.24 -0.09 1.09
C ALA A 78 3.89 -1.57 1.34
N LYS A 79 4.75 -2.31 2.04
CA LYS A 79 4.49 -3.71 2.42
C LYS A 79 3.23 -3.85 3.29
N MET A 80 3.10 -3.01 4.31
CA MET A 80 1.90 -3.01 5.18
C MET A 80 0.62 -2.72 4.39
N ASN A 81 0.69 -1.80 3.42
CA ASN A 81 -0.44 -1.46 2.58
C ASN A 81 -0.88 -2.61 1.64
N ASP A 82 0.07 -3.40 1.14
CA ASP A 82 -0.24 -4.60 0.37
C ASP A 82 -0.93 -5.66 1.26
N GLU A 83 -0.44 -5.86 2.49
CA GLU A 83 -1.03 -6.81 3.47
C GLU A 83 -2.45 -6.42 3.88
N MET A 84 -2.72 -5.13 4.12
CA MET A 84 -4.08 -4.65 4.42
C MET A 84 -5.04 -4.92 3.26
N ARG A 85 -4.61 -4.69 2.02
CA ARG A 85 -5.43 -4.97 0.82
C ARG A 85 -5.68 -6.47 0.63
N GLU A 86 -4.73 -7.33 1.00
CA GLU A 86 -4.89 -8.79 0.94
C GLU A 86 -5.78 -9.34 2.06
N SER A 87 -5.84 -8.67 3.21
CA SER A 87 -6.71 -9.05 4.33
C SER A 87 -8.20 -8.73 4.08
N GLU A 88 -8.49 -7.83 3.15
CA GLU A 88 -9.83 -7.61 2.58
C GLU A 88 -10.18 -8.79 1.66
N GLY A 89 -10.57 -9.92 2.26
CA GLY A 89 -11.05 -11.09 1.52
C GLY A 89 -12.25 -10.77 0.61
N PRO A 90 -12.80 -11.75 -0.14
CA PRO A 90 -13.87 -11.54 -1.15
C PRO A 90 -15.21 -11.00 -0.60
N TYR A 91 -15.26 -10.56 0.65
CA TYR A 91 -16.36 -9.77 1.23
C TYR A 91 -16.30 -8.28 0.86
N GLY A 92 -15.28 -7.83 0.11
CA GLY A 92 -15.13 -6.46 -0.38
C GLY A 92 -16.10 -6.04 -1.51
N GLN A 93 -17.22 -6.75 -1.72
CA GLN A 93 -18.26 -6.31 -2.65
C GLN A 93 -19.37 -5.54 -1.92
N SER A 94 -19.39 -4.24 -2.22
CA SER A 94 -20.53 -3.32 -2.14
C SER A 94 -20.86 -2.81 -0.73
N GLY A 95 -20.66 -1.50 -0.51
CA GLY A 95 -21.76 -0.51 -0.44
C GLY A 95 -23.03 -0.82 0.36
N GLN A 96 -23.05 -1.83 1.20
CA GLN A 96 -24.10 -2.15 2.14
C GLN A 96 -23.41 -2.48 3.45
N TYR A 97 -23.16 -1.44 4.24
CA TYR A 97 -23.15 -1.62 5.70
C TYR A 97 -24.39 -2.45 6.02
N ALA A 98 -24.19 -3.68 6.49
CA ALA A 98 -25.30 -4.51 6.92
C ALA A 98 -25.94 -3.79 8.11
N ALA A 99 -26.96 -2.97 7.83
CA ALA A 99 -27.82 -2.24 8.77
C ALA A 99 -28.62 -3.17 9.71
N ASN A 100 -28.20 -4.43 9.82
CA ASN A 100 -28.86 -5.55 10.45
C ASN A 100 -27.94 -6.31 11.40
N SER A 101 -26.74 -5.80 11.74
CA SER A 101 -26.00 -6.39 12.85
C SER A 101 -26.86 -6.32 14.11
N HIS A 102 -26.93 -7.42 14.87
CA HIS A 102 -27.78 -7.50 16.05
C HIS A 102 -27.51 -6.35 17.03
N THR A 103 -26.25 -5.94 17.13
CA THR A 103 -25.78 -4.79 17.89
C THR A 103 -26.28 -3.45 17.35
N GLU A 104 -26.25 -3.22 16.03
CA GLU A 104 -26.80 -1.98 15.45
C GLU A 104 -28.33 -1.90 15.60
N MET A 105 -29.04 -3.02 15.43
CA MET A 105 -30.49 -3.08 15.68
C MET A 105 -30.83 -2.77 17.14
N GLN A 106 -30.07 -3.34 18.09
CA GLN A 106 -30.24 -3.03 19.51
C GLN A 106 -29.96 -1.55 19.82
N TYR A 107 -28.90 -0.99 19.23
CA TYR A 107 -28.55 0.41 19.41
C TYR A 107 -29.62 1.35 18.82
N ARG A 108 -30.10 1.08 17.60
CA ARG A 108 -31.21 1.82 16.97
C ARG A 108 -32.50 1.74 17.78
N LYS A 109 -32.87 0.55 18.27
CA LYS A 109 -34.06 0.36 19.10
C LYS A 109 -33.95 1.13 20.42
N CYS A 110 -32.79 1.08 21.06
CA CYS A 110 -32.55 1.81 22.31
C CYS A 110 -32.62 3.32 22.11
N MET A 111 -32.04 3.84 21.03
CA MET A 111 -32.14 5.27 20.69
C MET A 111 -33.57 5.70 20.34
N GLN A 112 -34.32 4.89 19.59
CA GLN A 112 -35.73 5.20 19.30
C GLN A 112 -36.59 5.21 20.56
N GLU A 113 -36.45 4.22 21.45
CA GLU A 113 -37.18 4.22 22.73
C GLU A 113 -36.86 5.44 23.59
N PHE A 114 -35.60 5.90 23.60
CA PHE A 114 -35.22 7.11 24.30
C PHE A 114 -35.89 8.35 23.71
N ILE A 115 -35.85 8.50 22.38
CA ILE A 115 -36.46 9.65 21.69
C ILE A 115 -37.99 9.66 21.89
N SER A 116 -38.66 8.52 21.75
CA SER A 116 -40.12 8.44 21.96
C SER A 116 -40.52 8.80 23.38
N ARG A 117 -39.76 8.35 24.40
CA ARG A 117 -40.03 8.73 25.80
C ARG A 117 -39.86 10.22 26.07
N GLN A 118 -38.91 10.86 25.39
CA GLN A 118 -38.69 12.32 25.52
C GLN A 118 -39.76 13.14 24.80
N LEU A 119 -40.47 12.57 23.82
CA LEU A 119 -41.56 13.24 23.09
C LEU A 119 -42.94 13.04 23.75
N GLU A 120 -43.11 12.02 24.59
CA GLU A 120 -44.34 11.78 25.36
C GLU A 120 -44.44 12.61 26.65
N GLU A 121 -43.36 13.30 27.05
CA GLU A 121 -43.30 14.19 28.24
C GLU A 121 -43.53 15.68 27.92
N THR A 122 -43.96 16.01 26.69
CA THR A 122 -44.36 17.37 26.24
C THR A 122 -45.78 17.41 25.73
#